data_AF-A1SC30-F1
#
_entry.id   AF-A1SC30-F1
#
_cell.length_a   1.000
_cell.length_b   1.000
_cell.length_c   1.000
_cell.angle_alpha   90.00
_cell.angle_beta   90.00
_cell.angle_gamma   90.00
#
_symmetry.space_group_name_H-M   'P 1'
#
loop_
_entity.id
_entity.type
_entity.pdbx_description
1 polymer ?
#
loop_
_entity_poly.entity_id
_entity_poly.type
_entity_poly.pdbx_seq_one_letter_code
_entity_poly.pdbx_strand_id
1 'polypeptide(L)'
;MSSFSFHSDRIHGPAPRVKESVPDETLQGLESLVRRRIDNHWLAGEFGDQCPDGYGVAGTDHRALGDEINALIPGIDWPGWATSRDQDTVFDLVEYVAAHIAYPSQGHFHDYFRHHELSFDQAEGQRRFREDVNRLFARAGTVFELAPSLRIERRGAPETQHALDDLRPSTGDATLDNLIEAGRRGYLSRRPEERETAVEKLWDAFERLKTIDDPADKKRSVTVLLSHIADRAWREVIEAEMRSMTSLGNSFRIRHSEVGKHEVPTKALDYVTARMANLLVQLLGASGRLSQ
;
A
#
# COMPACT_ATOMS: atom_id res chain seq x y z
N MET A 1 1.15 -27.87 -0.63
CA MET A 1 0.71 -27.75 -2.04
C MET A 1 1.64 -26.77 -2.72
N SER A 2 2.22 -27.12 -3.87
CA SER A 2 3.02 -26.16 -4.66
C SER A 2 2.11 -25.02 -5.10
N SER A 3 2.37 -23.79 -4.64
CA SER A 3 1.64 -22.62 -5.12
C SER A 3 1.81 -22.52 -6.64
N PHE A 4 0.71 -22.36 -7.37
CA PHE A 4 0.73 -22.10 -8.80
C PHE A 4 1.62 -20.88 -9.09
N SER A 5 2.56 -21.00 -10.04
CA SER A 5 3.41 -19.90 -10.51
C SER A 5 3.28 -19.75 -12.03
N PHE A 6 3.32 -18.51 -12.54
CA PHE A 6 3.31 -18.28 -13.98
C PHE A 6 4.67 -18.61 -14.59
N HIS A 7 4.68 -19.02 -15.86
CA HIS A 7 5.91 -19.32 -16.58
C HIS A 7 6.87 -18.11 -16.58
N SER A 8 6.36 -16.91 -16.87
CA SER A 8 7.15 -15.67 -16.86
C SER A 8 7.83 -15.42 -15.52
N ASP A 9 7.13 -15.67 -14.41
CA ASP A 9 7.68 -15.42 -13.07
C ASP A 9 8.80 -16.42 -12.74
N ARG A 10 8.72 -17.65 -13.26
CA ARG A 10 9.80 -18.64 -13.11
C ARG A 10 11.03 -18.32 -13.95
N ILE A 11 10.85 -17.70 -15.12
CA ILE A 11 11.97 -17.41 -16.04
C ILE A 11 12.61 -16.05 -15.73
N HIS A 12 11.81 -15.04 -15.40
CA HIS A 12 12.26 -13.65 -15.27
C HIS A 12 12.17 -13.10 -13.84
N GLY A 13 11.60 -13.85 -12.91
CA GLY A 13 11.19 -13.33 -11.61
C GLY A 13 9.84 -12.61 -11.66
N PRO A 14 9.24 -12.31 -10.50
CA PRO A 14 8.00 -11.54 -10.42
C PRO A 14 8.20 -10.11 -10.94
N ALA A 15 7.13 -9.51 -11.47
CA ALA A 15 7.16 -8.12 -11.90
C ALA A 15 7.49 -7.19 -10.71
N PRO A 16 8.40 -6.21 -10.87
CA PRO A 16 8.67 -5.22 -9.83
C PRO A 16 7.42 -4.36 -9.58
N ARG A 17 7.11 -4.13 -8.31
CA ARG A 17 5.92 -3.39 -7.88
C ARG A 17 6.23 -1.88 -7.81
N VAL A 18 6.12 -1.21 -8.95
CA VAL A 18 6.53 0.20 -9.11
C VAL A 18 5.49 1.08 -9.82
N LYS A 19 4.40 0.49 -10.34
CA LYS A 19 3.37 1.25 -11.06
C LYS A 19 2.39 1.90 -10.08
N GLU A 20 2.30 3.22 -10.16
CA GLU A 20 1.38 4.07 -9.38
C GLU A 20 -0.05 4.09 -9.93
N SER A 21 -0.22 3.73 -11.21
CA SER A 21 -1.52 3.53 -11.83
C SER A 21 -1.72 2.05 -12.14
N VAL A 22 -2.94 1.58 -11.93
CA VAL A 22 -3.36 0.23 -12.29
C VAL A 22 -3.62 0.21 -13.80
N PRO A 23 -2.99 -0.70 -14.57
CA PRO A 23 -3.27 -0.84 -15.99
C PRO A 23 -4.75 -1.20 -16.25
N ASP A 24 -5.31 -0.72 -17.35
CA ASP A 24 -6.72 -0.95 -17.70
C ASP A 24 -7.10 -2.43 -17.75
N GLU A 25 -6.21 -3.30 -18.24
CA GLU A 25 -6.45 -4.75 -18.28
C GLU A 25 -6.54 -5.35 -16.87
N THR A 26 -5.86 -4.74 -15.90
CA THR A 26 -5.92 -5.15 -14.49
C THR A 26 -7.20 -4.65 -13.84
N LEU A 27 -7.66 -3.43 -14.15
CA LEU A 27 -8.96 -2.93 -13.72
C LEU A 27 -10.10 -3.83 -14.22
N GLN A 28 -10.10 -4.16 -15.53
CA GLN A 28 -11.06 -5.12 -16.11
C GLN A 28 -10.96 -6.50 -15.47
N GLY A 29 -9.74 -6.93 -15.09
CA GLY A 29 -9.50 -8.18 -14.37
C GLY A 29 -10.13 -8.20 -12.97
N LEU A 30 -10.06 -7.06 -12.24
CA LEU A 30 -10.70 -6.89 -10.93
C LEU A 30 -12.22 -6.89 -11.04
N GLU A 31 -12.78 -6.18 -12.01
CA GLU A 31 -14.23 -6.19 -12.28
C GLU A 31 -14.71 -7.60 -12.65
N SER A 32 -13.97 -8.30 -13.51
CA SER A 32 -14.26 -9.69 -13.86
C SER A 32 -14.16 -10.63 -12.65
N LEU A 33 -13.27 -10.36 -11.70
CA LEU A 33 -13.21 -11.08 -10.45
C LEU A 33 -14.47 -10.82 -9.62
N VAL A 34 -14.89 -9.56 -9.44
CA VAL A 34 -16.12 -9.20 -8.73
C VAL A 34 -17.34 -9.89 -9.35
N ARG A 35 -17.52 -9.77 -10.67
CA ARG A 35 -18.63 -10.43 -11.38
C ARG A 35 -18.67 -11.93 -11.11
N ARG A 36 -17.53 -12.62 -11.21
CA ARG A 36 -17.46 -14.05 -10.90
C ARG A 36 -17.83 -14.37 -9.46
N ARG A 37 -17.49 -13.51 -8.48
CA ARG A 37 -17.85 -13.74 -7.07
C ARG A 37 -19.37 -13.64 -6.88
N ILE A 38 -20.01 -12.69 -7.54
CA ILE A 38 -21.46 -12.50 -7.53
C ILE A 38 -22.15 -13.69 -8.22
N ASP A 39 -21.70 -14.09 -9.41
CA ASP A 39 -22.26 -15.21 -10.17
C ASP A 39 -22.13 -16.56 -9.43
N ASN A 40 -21.20 -16.66 -8.48
CA ASN A 40 -21.00 -17.85 -7.65
C ASN A 40 -21.59 -17.71 -6.23
N HIS A 41 -22.47 -16.73 -6.01
CA HIS A 41 -23.22 -16.52 -4.77
C HIS A 41 -22.38 -16.11 -3.54
N TRP A 42 -21.21 -15.51 -3.74
CA TRP A 42 -20.35 -15.11 -2.61
C TRP A 42 -20.91 -13.90 -1.83
N LEU A 43 -21.92 -13.21 -2.38
CA LEU A 43 -22.59 -12.07 -1.74
C LEU A 43 -23.97 -12.48 -1.18
N ALA A 44 -24.40 -13.72 -1.39
CA ALA A 44 -25.73 -14.19 -1.01
C ALA A 44 -25.96 -14.25 0.51
N GLY A 45 -24.90 -14.25 1.33
CA GLY A 45 -25.04 -14.22 2.79
C GLY A 45 -25.73 -12.95 3.30
N GLU A 46 -25.56 -11.83 2.61
CA GLU A 46 -26.17 -10.55 2.94
C GLU A 46 -27.24 -10.15 1.93
N PHE A 47 -27.00 -10.43 0.64
CA PHE A 47 -27.91 -10.18 -0.47
C PHE A 47 -28.55 -11.48 -0.94
N GLY A 48 -29.26 -12.16 -0.04
CA GLY A 48 -29.79 -13.49 -0.30
C GLY A 48 -31.09 -13.49 -1.10
N ASP A 49 -31.11 -14.17 -2.24
CA ASP A 49 -32.35 -14.56 -2.91
C ASP A 49 -32.90 -15.81 -2.23
N GLN A 50 -34.09 -15.68 -1.64
CA GLN A 50 -34.71 -16.74 -0.84
C GLN A 50 -35.35 -17.78 -1.76
N CYS A 51 -35.31 -19.04 -1.34
CA CYS A 51 -36.14 -20.07 -1.95
C CYS A 51 -37.63 -19.65 -1.95
N PRO A 52 -38.42 -19.97 -2.99
CA PRO A 52 -39.85 -19.61 -3.04
C PRO A 52 -40.72 -20.10 -1.89
N ASP A 53 -40.30 -21.12 -1.15
CA ASP A 53 -40.97 -21.59 0.07
C ASP A 53 -40.56 -20.82 1.35
N GLY A 54 -39.61 -19.89 1.23
CA GLY A 54 -39.08 -19.08 2.33
C GLY A 54 -38.02 -19.77 3.19
N TYR A 55 -37.58 -20.98 2.84
CA TYR A 55 -36.58 -21.74 3.59
C TYR A 55 -35.21 -21.70 2.90
N GLY A 56 -34.38 -20.75 3.33
CA GLY A 56 -32.96 -20.72 3.01
C GLY A 56 -32.61 -19.88 1.77
N VAL A 57 -31.33 -19.48 1.73
CA VAL A 57 -30.79 -18.68 0.63
C VAL A 57 -30.35 -19.62 -0.50
N ALA A 58 -30.91 -19.38 -1.69
CA ALA A 58 -30.63 -20.16 -2.90
C ALA A 58 -29.69 -19.44 -3.88
N GLY A 59 -29.48 -18.13 -3.71
CA GLY A 59 -28.63 -17.35 -4.59
C GLY A 59 -28.42 -15.91 -4.11
N THR A 60 -27.81 -15.09 -4.98
CA THR A 60 -27.63 -13.65 -4.71
C THR A 60 -28.78 -12.87 -5.35
N ASP A 61 -29.44 -12.01 -4.59
CA ASP A 61 -30.35 -11.00 -5.13
C ASP A 61 -29.52 -9.92 -5.84
N HIS A 62 -29.34 -10.10 -7.14
CA HIS A 62 -28.58 -9.20 -7.99
C HIS A 62 -29.18 -7.79 -8.07
N ARG A 63 -30.50 -7.67 -7.87
CA ARG A 63 -31.17 -6.37 -7.92
C ARG A 63 -30.91 -5.60 -6.64
N ALA A 64 -31.14 -6.20 -5.48
CA ALA A 64 -30.87 -5.56 -4.20
C ALA A 64 -29.40 -5.14 -4.08
N LEU A 65 -28.48 -6.04 -4.44
CA LEU A 65 -27.04 -5.75 -4.50
C LEU A 65 -26.73 -4.58 -5.45
N GLY A 66 -27.34 -4.59 -6.64
CA GLY A 66 -27.11 -3.55 -7.65
C GLY A 66 -27.66 -2.17 -7.26
N ASP A 67 -28.84 -2.14 -6.64
CA ASP A 67 -29.47 -0.91 -6.15
C ASP A 67 -28.59 -0.25 -5.08
N GLU A 68 -27.99 -1.04 -4.18
CA GLU A 68 -27.08 -0.54 -3.14
C GLU A 68 -25.73 -0.07 -3.69
N ILE A 69 -25.12 -0.86 -4.59
CA ILE A 69 -23.87 -0.47 -5.28
C ILE A 69 -24.04 0.87 -6.00
N ASN A 70 -25.13 1.05 -6.76
CA ASN A 70 -25.43 2.30 -7.45
C ASN A 70 -25.65 3.48 -6.49
N ALA A 71 -26.18 3.22 -5.30
CA ALA A 71 -26.42 4.26 -4.30
C ALA A 71 -25.13 4.69 -3.57
N LEU A 72 -24.18 3.77 -3.39
CA LEU A 72 -22.99 4.00 -2.56
C LEU A 72 -21.74 4.41 -3.34
N ILE A 73 -21.60 3.98 -4.60
CA ILE A 73 -20.37 4.21 -5.37
C ILE A 73 -20.62 5.31 -6.41
N PRO A 74 -20.09 6.53 -6.22
CA PRO A 74 -20.26 7.61 -7.18
C PRO A 74 -19.69 7.26 -8.56
N GLY A 75 -20.44 7.55 -9.61
CA GLY A 75 -19.98 7.34 -10.99
C GLY A 75 -20.07 5.89 -11.49
N ILE A 76 -20.53 4.95 -10.67
CA ILE A 76 -20.76 3.58 -11.13
C ILE A 76 -22.02 3.52 -12.02
N ASP A 77 -21.88 2.88 -13.18
CA ASP A 77 -22.99 2.41 -14.00
C ASP A 77 -23.09 0.88 -13.79
N TRP A 78 -23.92 0.44 -12.85
CA TRP A 78 -24.09 -0.98 -12.52
C TRP A 78 -25.31 -1.60 -13.20
N PRO A 79 -25.20 -2.82 -13.79
CA PRO A 79 -23.99 -3.65 -13.85
C PRO A 79 -22.98 -3.19 -14.90
N GLY A 80 -23.40 -2.41 -15.92
CA GLY A 80 -22.58 -1.72 -16.93
C GLY A 80 -21.22 -2.31 -17.27
N TRP A 81 -21.10 -3.64 -17.37
CA TRP A 81 -19.80 -4.35 -17.41
C TRP A 81 -18.98 -4.09 -18.67
N ALA A 82 -19.55 -3.36 -19.64
CA ALA A 82 -18.91 -2.95 -20.88
C ALA A 82 -18.37 -1.51 -20.83
N THR A 83 -18.62 -0.78 -19.75
CA THR A 83 -18.20 0.61 -19.57
C THR A 83 -16.83 0.63 -18.88
N SER A 84 -15.87 1.37 -19.45
CA SER A 84 -14.58 1.61 -18.79
C SER A 84 -14.81 2.43 -17.53
N ARG A 85 -14.38 1.92 -16.38
CA ARG A 85 -14.41 2.66 -15.10
C ARG A 85 -13.03 3.19 -14.77
N ASP A 86 -12.97 4.35 -14.12
CA ASP A 86 -11.73 4.85 -13.57
C ASP A 86 -11.27 4.01 -12.37
N GLN A 87 -10.00 4.18 -12.00
CA GLN A 87 -9.38 3.40 -10.94
C GLN A 87 -10.08 3.55 -9.58
N ASP A 88 -10.56 4.75 -9.24
CA ASP A 88 -11.14 5.01 -7.92
C ASP A 88 -12.51 4.32 -7.81
N THR A 89 -13.35 4.38 -8.84
CA THR A 89 -14.61 3.62 -8.89
C THR A 89 -14.38 2.11 -8.79
N VAL A 90 -13.35 1.57 -9.46
CA VAL A 90 -13.02 0.13 -9.34
C VAL A 90 -12.51 -0.21 -7.94
N PHE A 91 -11.74 0.68 -7.31
CA PHE A 91 -11.26 0.48 -5.95
C PHE A 91 -12.41 0.46 -4.95
N ASP A 92 -13.33 1.42 -5.03
CA ASP A 92 -14.54 1.45 -4.20
C ASP A 92 -15.37 0.17 -4.37
N LEU A 93 -15.53 -0.32 -5.60
CA LEU A 93 -16.24 -1.57 -5.86
C LEU A 93 -15.54 -2.79 -5.23
N VAL A 94 -14.20 -2.87 -5.33
CA VAL A 94 -13.44 -3.96 -4.73
C VAL A 94 -13.49 -3.91 -3.21
N GLU A 95 -13.35 -2.73 -2.59
CA GLU A 95 -13.44 -2.56 -1.13
C GLU A 95 -14.85 -2.88 -0.62
N TYR A 96 -15.90 -2.42 -1.32
CA TYR A 96 -17.28 -2.77 -1.03
C TYR A 96 -17.48 -4.28 -1.06
N VAL A 97 -17.13 -4.94 -2.17
CA VAL A 97 -17.26 -6.39 -2.28
C VAL A 97 -16.43 -7.11 -1.21
N ALA A 98 -15.22 -6.64 -0.91
CA ALA A 98 -14.40 -7.23 0.15
C ALA A 98 -15.10 -7.20 1.52
N ALA A 99 -15.84 -6.13 1.84
CA ALA A 99 -16.58 -6.03 3.09
C ALA A 99 -17.74 -7.03 3.19
N HIS A 100 -18.47 -7.23 2.09
CA HIS A 100 -19.73 -7.98 2.06
C HIS A 100 -19.58 -9.45 1.63
N ILE A 101 -18.37 -9.88 1.21
CA ILE A 101 -18.17 -11.22 0.66
C ILE A 101 -18.03 -12.31 1.72
N ALA A 102 -18.65 -13.46 1.45
CA ALA A 102 -18.48 -14.70 2.20
C ALA A 102 -18.30 -15.89 1.26
N TYR A 103 -17.53 -16.89 1.68
CA TYR A 103 -17.34 -18.12 0.92
C TYR A 103 -18.61 -18.97 1.02
N PRO A 104 -19.32 -19.22 -0.09
CA PRO A 104 -20.51 -20.05 -0.08
C PRO A 104 -20.13 -21.53 -0.09
N SER A 105 -20.84 -22.32 0.70
CA SER A 105 -20.76 -23.77 0.67
C SER A 105 -22.14 -24.40 0.64
N GLN A 106 -22.27 -25.48 -0.13
CA GLN A 106 -23.53 -26.19 -0.30
C GLN A 106 -23.86 -26.96 0.98
N GLY A 107 -25.00 -26.64 1.57
CA GLY A 107 -25.61 -27.39 2.66
C GLY A 107 -26.60 -28.42 2.13
N HIS A 108 -27.77 -28.47 2.78
CA HIS A 108 -28.86 -29.39 2.45
C HIS A 108 -29.34 -29.23 1.00
N PHE A 109 -29.60 -30.35 0.32
CA PHE A 109 -30.18 -30.34 -1.03
C PHE A 109 -31.70 -30.38 -0.95
N HIS A 110 -32.36 -29.39 -1.53
CA HIS A 110 -33.80 -29.32 -1.59
C HIS A 110 -34.32 -29.94 -2.90
N ASP A 111 -34.80 -31.19 -2.83
CA ASP A 111 -35.22 -32.00 -3.98
C ASP A 111 -36.34 -31.36 -4.83
N TYR A 112 -37.30 -30.68 -4.19
CA TYR A 112 -38.48 -30.14 -4.89
C TYR A 112 -38.12 -28.97 -5.81
N PHE A 113 -37.33 -28.01 -5.30
CA PHE A 113 -36.85 -26.87 -6.08
C PHE A 113 -35.46 -27.09 -6.72
N ARG A 114 -34.86 -28.27 -6.51
CA ARG A 114 -33.61 -28.73 -7.12
C ARG A 114 -32.42 -27.78 -6.91
N HIS A 115 -32.25 -27.26 -5.69
CA HIS A 115 -31.08 -26.45 -5.33
C HIS A 115 -30.52 -26.84 -3.95
N HIS A 116 -29.29 -26.43 -3.67
CA HIS A 116 -28.72 -26.52 -2.34
C HIS A 116 -28.98 -25.23 -1.55
N GLU A 117 -29.38 -25.36 -0.29
CA GLU A 117 -29.30 -24.26 0.66
C GLU A 117 -27.83 -23.87 0.85
N LEU A 118 -27.55 -22.57 0.81
CA LEU A 118 -26.20 -22.05 0.97
C LEU A 118 -25.90 -21.70 2.42
N SER A 119 -24.67 -21.97 2.83
CA SER A 119 -24.06 -21.46 4.06
C SER A 119 -22.81 -20.64 3.75
N PHE A 120 -22.44 -19.73 4.64
CA PHE A 120 -21.49 -18.66 4.32
C PHE A 120 -20.39 -18.52 5.38
N ASP A 121 -19.13 -18.56 4.94
CA ASP A 121 -17.96 -18.27 5.78
C ASP A 121 -17.32 -16.94 5.33
N GLN A 122 -17.55 -15.88 6.11
CA GLN A 122 -17.07 -14.54 5.79
C GLN A 122 -15.54 -14.45 5.83
N ALA A 123 -14.90 -15.03 6.85
CA ALA A 123 -13.44 -14.96 7.00
C ALA A 123 -12.72 -15.69 5.86
N GLU A 124 -13.23 -16.84 5.44
CA GLU A 124 -12.76 -17.57 4.28
C GLU A 124 -12.95 -16.78 2.98
N GLY A 125 -14.14 -16.19 2.80
CA GLY A 125 -14.49 -15.38 1.63
C GLY A 125 -13.56 -14.19 1.46
N GLN A 126 -13.40 -13.40 2.52
CA GLN A 126 -12.52 -12.24 2.57
C GLN A 126 -11.07 -12.61 2.31
N ARG A 127 -10.56 -13.69 2.93
CA ARG A 127 -9.18 -14.13 2.73
C ARG A 127 -8.92 -14.52 1.27
N ARG A 128 -9.79 -15.33 0.66
CA ARG A 128 -9.63 -15.77 -0.74
C ARG A 128 -9.75 -14.60 -1.72
N PHE A 129 -10.73 -13.72 -1.49
CA PHE A 129 -10.91 -12.54 -2.34
C PHE A 129 -9.67 -11.64 -2.31
N ARG A 130 -9.13 -11.39 -1.11
CA ARG A 130 -7.88 -10.65 -0.91
C ARG A 130 -6.69 -11.28 -1.61
N GLU A 131 -6.53 -12.60 -1.53
CA GLU A 131 -5.47 -13.32 -2.23
C GLU A 131 -5.56 -13.16 -3.75
N ASP A 132 -6.77 -13.22 -4.31
CA ASP A 132 -6.98 -13.08 -5.76
C ASP A 132 -6.78 -11.63 -6.25
N VAL A 133 -7.28 -10.63 -5.50
CA VAL A 133 -7.05 -9.20 -5.78
C VAL A 133 -5.54 -8.91 -5.74
N ASN A 134 -4.85 -9.35 -4.69
CA ASN A 134 -3.41 -9.10 -4.55
C ASN A 134 -2.57 -9.83 -5.59
N ARG A 135 -3.02 -10.98 -6.10
CA ARG A 135 -2.38 -11.66 -7.23
C ARG A 135 -2.45 -10.80 -8.50
N LEU A 136 -3.59 -10.15 -8.77
CA LEU A 136 -3.76 -9.26 -9.92
C LEU A 136 -2.84 -8.04 -9.79
N PHE A 137 -2.83 -7.36 -8.65
CA PHE A 137 -1.94 -6.22 -8.41
C PHE A 137 -0.46 -6.59 -8.51
N ALA A 138 -0.04 -7.69 -7.90
CA ALA A 138 1.35 -8.15 -7.97
C ALA A 138 1.78 -8.45 -9.41
N ARG A 139 0.92 -9.14 -10.19
CA ARG A 139 1.20 -9.46 -11.60
C ARG A 139 1.22 -8.24 -12.51
N ALA A 140 0.42 -7.23 -12.19
CA ALA A 140 0.42 -5.96 -12.90
C ALA A 140 1.66 -5.09 -12.56
N GLY A 141 2.39 -5.42 -11.49
CA GLY A 141 3.51 -4.64 -10.98
C GLY A 141 3.06 -3.35 -10.30
N THR A 142 1.86 -3.31 -9.73
CA THR A 142 1.32 -2.12 -9.07
C THR A 142 1.73 -2.07 -7.60
N VAL A 143 1.81 -0.86 -7.07
CA VAL A 143 2.15 -0.59 -5.66
C VAL A 143 0.98 -0.81 -4.69
N PHE A 144 -0.18 -1.27 -5.16
CA PHE A 144 -1.41 -1.38 -4.36
C PHE A 144 -1.69 -2.78 -3.85
N GLU A 145 -2.21 -2.92 -2.65
CA GLU A 145 -2.74 -4.19 -2.15
C GLU A 145 -4.06 -4.00 -1.43
N LEU A 146 -4.92 -5.02 -1.48
CA LEU A 146 -6.02 -5.15 -0.53
C LEU A 146 -5.43 -5.66 0.80
N ALA A 147 -5.40 -4.76 1.79
CA ALA A 147 -4.88 -5.04 3.12
C ALA A 147 -5.87 -5.89 3.93
N PRO A 148 -5.45 -6.48 5.08
CA PRO A 148 -6.37 -7.17 5.99
C PRO A 148 -7.50 -6.30 6.52
N SER A 149 -7.35 -4.97 6.48
CA SER A 149 -8.38 -3.97 6.77
C SER A 149 -9.51 -3.92 5.73
N LEU A 150 -9.40 -4.71 4.65
CA LEU A 150 -10.28 -4.73 3.47
C LEU A 150 -10.25 -3.42 2.67
N ARG A 151 -9.22 -2.61 2.87
CA ARG A 151 -8.97 -1.38 2.10
C ARG A 151 -7.80 -1.58 1.15
N ILE A 152 -7.86 -0.94 -0.01
CA ILE A 152 -6.76 -0.90 -0.96
C ILE A 152 -5.75 0.15 -0.49
N GLU A 153 -4.59 -0.32 -0.09
CA GLU A 153 -3.51 0.52 0.45
C GLU A 153 -2.34 0.57 -0.53
N ARG A 154 -1.65 1.71 -0.58
CA ARG A 154 -0.37 1.82 -1.30
C ARG A 154 0.74 1.30 -0.38
N ARG A 155 1.55 0.39 -0.89
CA ARG A 155 2.73 -0.16 -0.22
C ARG A 155 4.03 0.51 -0.65
N GLY A 156 4.07 1.05 -1.88
CA GLY A 156 5.29 1.60 -2.48
C GLY A 156 6.23 0.53 -3.02
N ALA A 157 7.44 0.90 -3.42
CA ALA A 157 8.46 -0.04 -3.92
C ALA A 157 9.01 -0.94 -2.79
N PRO A 158 9.25 -2.25 -3.02
CA PRO A 158 9.74 -3.18 -1.99
C PRO A 158 11.02 -2.73 -1.30
N GLU A 159 11.97 -2.15 -2.03
CA GLU A 159 13.26 -1.70 -1.49
C GLU A 159 13.07 -0.52 -0.52
N THR A 160 12.15 0.39 -0.84
CA THR A 160 11.80 1.52 0.03
C THR A 160 11.04 1.06 1.25
N GLN A 161 10.15 0.06 1.11
CA GLN A 161 9.44 -0.54 2.24
C GLN A 161 10.40 -1.12 3.27
N HIS A 162 11.36 -1.95 2.84
CA HIS A 162 12.35 -2.52 3.76
C HIS A 162 13.12 -1.44 4.52
N ALA A 163 13.60 -0.41 3.83
CA ALA A 163 14.32 0.70 4.47
C ALA A 163 13.45 1.46 5.48
N LEU A 164 12.15 1.64 5.21
CA LEU A 164 11.22 2.28 6.14
C LEU A 164 10.80 1.36 7.28
N ASP A 165 10.75 0.04 7.07
CA ASP A 165 10.46 -0.94 8.12
C ASP A 165 11.59 -1.04 9.14
N ASP A 166 12.84 -0.92 8.68
CA ASP A 166 14.06 -0.87 9.50
C ASP A 166 14.22 0.48 10.22
N LEU A 167 13.67 1.56 9.66
CA LEU A 167 13.74 2.91 10.22
C LEU A 167 12.79 3.08 11.41
N ARG A 168 13.02 2.39 12.50
CA ARG A 168 12.23 2.50 13.74
C ARG A 168 12.98 3.36 14.75
N PRO A 169 12.62 4.63 14.93
CA PRO A 169 13.41 5.55 15.73
C PRO A 169 13.26 5.25 17.23
N SER A 170 14.39 5.28 17.95
CA SER A 170 14.45 5.28 19.41
C SER A 170 15.58 6.20 19.84
N THR A 171 15.45 7.48 19.48
CA THR A 171 16.59 8.42 19.51
C THR A 171 16.73 9.14 20.85
N GLY A 172 15.67 9.13 21.66
CA GLY A 172 15.56 9.94 22.88
C GLY A 172 15.15 11.40 22.60
N ASP A 173 15.11 11.83 21.33
CA ASP A 173 14.57 13.12 20.89
C ASP A 173 13.19 12.91 20.27
N ALA A 174 12.14 13.23 21.04
CA ALA A 174 10.76 13.01 20.61
C ALA A 174 10.41 13.76 19.31
N THR A 175 11.05 14.90 19.04
CA THR A 175 10.85 15.63 17.79
C THR A 175 11.39 14.85 16.59
N LEU A 176 12.63 14.34 16.67
CA LEU A 176 13.22 13.49 15.64
C LEU A 176 12.38 12.23 15.40
N ASP A 177 11.99 11.53 16.47
CA ASP A 177 11.19 10.31 16.37
C ASP A 177 9.85 10.59 15.66
N ASN A 178 9.17 11.67 16.02
CA ASN A 178 7.91 12.08 15.39
C ASN A 178 8.07 12.47 13.91
N LEU A 179 9.17 13.13 13.53
CA LEU A 179 9.45 13.47 12.14
C LEU A 179 9.67 12.22 11.29
N ILE A 180 10.43 11.26 11.82
CA ILE A 180 10.66 9.97 11.16
C ILE A 180 9.33 9.22 10.99
N GLU A 181 8.53 9.10 12.05
CA GLU A 181 7.22 8.42 11.99
C GLU A 181 6.24 9.11 11.04
N ALA A 182 6.23 10.44 10.99
CA ALA A 182 5.43 11.18 10.03
C ALA A 182 5.86 10.90 8.58
N GLY A 183 7.18 10.86 8.33
CA GLY A 183 7.75 10.49 7.03
C GLY A 183 7.40 9.06 6.61
N ARG A 184 7.52 8.10 7.53
CA ARG A 184 7.16 6.69 7.28
C ARG A 184 5.69 6.52 6.90
N ARG A 185 4.78 7.13 7.68
CA ARG A 185 3.34 7.06 7.37
C ARG A 185 3.00 7.76 6.05
N GLY A 186 3.52 8.97 5.84
CA GLY A 186 3.17 9.77 4.66
C GLY A 186 3.61 9.11 3.35
N TYR A 187 4.69 8.33 3.35
CA TYR A 187 5.13 7.58 2.16
C TYR A 187 4.08 6.61 1.61
N LEU A 188 3.27 6.01 2.50
CA LEU A 188 2.23 5.05 2.12
C LEU A 188 0.96 5.73 1.60
N SER A 189 0.90 7.06 1.58
CA SER A 189 -0.28 7.77 1.08
C SER A 189 -0.44 7.58 -0.43
N ARG A 190 -1.69 7.42 -0.87
CA ARG A 190 -2.06 7.46 -2.29
C ARG A 190 -1.91 8.88 -2.87
N ARG A 191 -1.96 9.91 -2.02
CA ARG A 191 -1.93 11.32 -2.38
C ARG A 191 -0.48 11.79 -2.61
N PRO A 192 -0.10 12.21 -3.84
CA PRO A 192 1.26 12.67 -4.14
C PRO A 192 1.77 13.77 -3.19
N GLU A 193 0.92 14.72 -2.82
CA GLU A 193 1.24 15.84 -1.94
C GLU A 193 1.57 15.42 -0.50
N GLU A 194 0.92 14.36 0.00
CA GLU A 194 1.25 13.78 1.30
C GLU A 194 2.59 13.04 1.24
N ARG A 195 2.93 12.44 0.10
CA ARG A 195 4.25 11.82 -0.13
C ARG A 195 5.36 12.86 -0.28
N GLU A 196 5.09 14.00 -0.90
CA GLU A 196 6.02 15.15 -0.89
C GLU A 196 6.28 15.63 0.53
N THR A 197 5.22 15.78 1.33
CA THR A 197 5.32 16.12 2.75
C THR A 197 6.11 15.06 3.52
N ALA A 198 5.96 13.78 3.18
CA ALA A 198 6.72 12.70 3.79
C ALA A 198 8.24 12.84 3.55
N VAL A 199 8.64 13.19 2.32
CA VAL A 199 10.03 13.47 1.97
C VAL A 199 10.57 14.66 2.77
N GLU A 200 9.78 15.73 2.89
CA GLU A 200 10.12 16.88 3.75
C GLU A 200 10.35 16.43 5.20
N LYS A 201 9.45 15.62 5.78
CA LYS A 201 9.60 15.18 7.18
C LYS A 201 10.83 14.31 7.42
N LEU A 202 11.17 13.42 6.48
CA LEU A 202 12.42 12.65 6.56
C LEU A 202 13.65 13.54 6.41
N TRP A 203 13.56 14.61 5.61
CA TRP A 203 14.63 15.60 5.50
C TRP A 203 14.78 16.45 6.76
N ASP A 204 13.68 16.91 7.35
CA ASP A 204 13.66 17.62 8.63
C ASP A 204 14.27 16.74 9.74
N ALA A 205 13.94 15.45 9.76
CA ALA A 205 14.53 14.46 10.66
C ALA A 205 16.06 14.38 10.46
N PHE A 206 16.52 14.29 9.21
CA PHE A 206 17.94 14.29 8.90
C PHE A 206 18.65 15.58 9.35
N GLU A 207 18.04 16.75 9.16
CA GLU A 207 18.59 18.02 9.67
C GLU A 207 18.63 18.07 11.20
N ARG A 208 17.57 17.60 11.87
CA ARG A 208 17.47 17.55 13.33
C ARG A 208 18.55 16.63 13.91
N LEU A 209 18.71 15.44 13.34
CA LEU A 209 19.72 14.46 13.75
C LEU A 209 21.13 15.05 13.76
N LYS A 210 21.46 15.89 12.79
CA LYS A 210 22.77 16.57 12.71
C LYS A 210 23.04 17.55 13.86
N THR A 211 22.09 17.79 14.76
CA THR A 211 22.20 18.75 15.88
C THR A 211 21.98 18.12 17.26
N ILE A 212 21.70 16.81 17.36
CA ILE A 212 21.36 16.16 18.63
C ILE A 212 22.57 16.12 19.58
N ASP A 213 23.73 15.75 19.05
CA ASP A 213 24.94 15.51 19.84
C ASP A 213 25.58 16.81 20.35
N ASP A 214 25.51 17.89 19.56
CA ASP A 214 25.91 19.24 19.96
C ASP A 214 24.99 20.30 19.31
N PRO A 215 23.97 20.79 20.04
CA PRO A 215 23.04 21.80 19.51
C PRO A 215 23.68 23.17 19.23
N ALA A 216 24.83 23.48 19.85
CA ALA A 216 25.51 24.76 19.69
C ALA A 216 26.47 24.76 18.49
N ASP A 217 27.03 23.60 18.15
CA ASP A 217 27.93 23.43 17.01
C ASP A 217 27.53 22.23 16.14
N LYS A 218 26.77 22.50 15.09
CA LYS A 218 26.34 21.50 14.10
C LYS A 218 27.50 20.74 13.47
N LYS A 219 28.66 21.37 13.22
CA LYS A 219 29.81 20.68 12.60
C LYS A 219 30.41 19.67 13.57
N ARG A 220 30.55 20.07 14.84
CA ARG A 220 31.00 19.17 15.90
C ARG A 220 29.99 18.04 16.13
N SER A 221 28.69 18.34 16.17
CA SER A 221 27.62 17.35 16.28
C SER A 221 27.68 16.29 15.16
N VAL A 222 27.83 16.71 13.90
CA VAL A 222 28.03 15.79 12.77
C VAL A 222 29.29 14.93 12.94
N THR A 223 30.38 15.51 13.44
CA THR A 223 31.62 14.77 13.71
C THR A 223 31.42 13.69 14.78
N VAL A 224 30.68 13.99 15.84
CA VAL A 224 30.31 13.02 16.88
C VAL A 224 29.44 11.92 16.30
N LEU A 225 28.39 12.26 15.56
CA LEU A 225 27.50 11.29 14.92
C LEU A 225 28.27 10.31 14.02
N LEU A 226 29.16 10.82 13.16
CA LEU A 226 29.98 9.98 12.26
C LEU A 226 31.02 9.15 13.00
N SER A 227 31.45 9.56 14.19
CA SER A 227 32.45 8.82 14.98
C SER A 227 31.96 7.44 15.43
N HIS A 228 30.63 7.24 15.50
CA HIS A 228 30.01 5.95 15.79
C HIS A 228 30.22 4.90 14.68
N ILE A 229 30.54 5.32 13.46
CA ILE A 229 30.88 4.40 12.35
C ILE A 229 32.36 4.06 12.47
N ALA A 230 32.71 2.85 12.90
CA ALA A 230 34.10 2.49 13.21
C ALA A 230 35.03 2.45 11.97
N ASP A 231 34.55 1.89 10.85
CA ASP A 231 35.32 1.82 9.61
C ASP A 231 35.46 3.20 8.97
N ARG A 232 36.70 3.65 8.81
CA ARG A 232 37.00 4.98 8.27
C ARG A 232 36.60 5.13 6.80
N ALA A 233 36.90 4.14 5.95
CA ALA A 233 36.58 4.23 4.53
C ALA A 233 35.07 4.28 4.33
N TRP A 234 34.32 3.50 5.11
CA TRP A 234 32.86 3.55 5.10
C TRP A 234 32.31 4.87 5.65
N ARG A 235 32.90 5.40 6.74
CA ARG A 235 32.54 6.71 7.29
C ARG A 235 32.68 7.83 6.25
N GLU A 236 33.75 7.82 5.45
CA GLU A 236 33.96 8.80 4.38
C GLU A 236 32.87 8.71 3.29
N VAL A 237 32.40 7.49 2.95
CA VAL A 237 31.28 7.27 2.03
C VAL A 237 29.98 7.84 2.60
N ILE A 238 29.66 7.53 3.86
CA ILE A 238 28.43 8.05 4.51
C ILE A 238 28.48 9.57 4.63
N GLU A 239 29.63 10.15 4.97
CA GLU A 239 29.78 11.60 5.02
C GLU A 239 29.55 12.25 3.65
N ALA A 240 30.08 11.64 2.58
CA ALA A 240 29.82 12.11 1.20
C ALA A 240 28.32 12.03 0.86
N GLU A 241 27.63 10.96 1.25
CA GLU A 241 26.18 10.82 1.06
C GLU A 241 25.39 11.86 1.87
N MET A 242 25.77 12.15 3.11
CA MET A 242 25.16 13.22 3.91
C MET A 242 25.28 14.59 3.22
N ARG A 243 26.43 14.88 2.60
CA ARG A 243 26.64 16.11 1.81
C ARG A 243 25.78 16.12 0.56
N SER A 244 25.71 14.99 -0.15
CA SER A 244 24.86 14.79 -1.33
C SER A 244 23.38 15.04 -1.01
N MET A 245 22.87 14.45 0.06
CA MET A 245 21.48 14.64 0.52
C MET A 245 21.20 16.07 1.01
N THR A 246 22.17 16.72 1.64
CA THR A 246 22.06 18.14 2.00
C THR A 246 21.96 19.01 0.74
N SER A 247 22.78 18.74 -0.29
CA SER A 247 22.70 19.45 -1.56
C SER A 247 21.35 19.24 -2.24
N LEU A 248 20.87 18.00 -2.29
CA LEU A 248 19.58 17.64 -2.89
C LEU A 248 18.42 18.40 -2.21
N GLY A 249 18.36 18.41 -0.88
CA GLY A 249 17.30 19.13 -0.16
C GLY A 249 17.36 20.67 -0.30
N ASN A 250 18.54 21.22 -0.59
CA ASN A 250 18.69 22.65 -0.85
C ASN A 250 18.30 23.05 -2.28
N SER A 251 18.57 22.18 -3.26
CA SER A 251 18.29 22.44 -4.69
C SER A 251 16.85 22.17 -5.10
N PHE A 252 16.18 21.22 -4.45
CA PHE A 252 14.78 20.87 -4.72
C PHE A 252 13.84 21.45 -3.66
N ARG A 253 12.55 21.59 -4.01
CA ARG A 253 11.47 22.05 -3.12
C ARG A 253 11.08 20.96 -2.11
N ILE A 254 12.06 20.47 -1.37
CA ILE A 254 11.90 19.54 -0.23
C ILE A 254 11.88 20.32 1.08
N ARG A 255 12.70 21.36 1.18
CA ARG A 255 12.63 22.37 2.23
C ARG A 255 11.62 23.45 1.84
N HIS A 256 10.93 24.03 2.83
CA HIS A 256 10.06 25.23 2.78
C HIS A 256 9.91 25.82 1.38
N SER A 257 8.68 25.85 0.86
CA SER A 257 8.23 26.30 -0.47
C SER A 257 8.76 27.68 -0.90
N GLU A 258 10.08 27.79 -1.06
CA GLU A 258 10.81 28.96 -1.49
C GLU A 258 10.65 29.05 -3.01
N VAL A 259 10.26 30.24 -3.47
CA VAL A 259 10.09 30.54 -4.90
C VAL A 259 11.45 30.35 -5.60
N GLY A 260 11.47 29.56 -6.68
CA GLY A 260 12.66 29.38 -7.53
C GLY A 260 13.41 28.05 -7.39
N LYS A 261 12.95 27.10 -6.56
CA LYS A 261 13.51 25.74 -6.50
C LYS A 261 12.80 24.77 -7.44
N HIS A 262 13.52 23.72 -7.86
CA HIS A 262 12.95 22.66 -8.71
C HIS A 262 12.02 21.76 -7.89
N GLU A 263 10.88 21.38 -8.45
CA GLU A 263 10.04 20.34 -7.85
C GLU A 263 10.70 18.97 -7.97
N VAL A 264 10.54 18.13 -6.95
CA VAL A 264 10.94 16.72 -7.07
C VAL A 264 9.94 16.05 -8.00
N PRO A 265 10.36 15.41 -9.10
CA PRO A 265 9.43 14.70 -9.95
C PRO A 265 8.68 13.64 -9.13
N THR A 266 7.36 13.51 -9.29
CA THR A 266 6.55 12.54 -8.53
C THR A 266 7.10 11.11 -8.62
N LYS A 267 7.60 10.73 -9.81
CA LYS A 267 8.22 9.41 -10.05
C LYS A 267 9.55 9.20 -9.30
N ALA A 268 10.18 10.27 -8.82
CA ALA A 268 11.43 10.24 -8.07
C ALA A 268 11.22 10.30 -6.55
N LEU A 269 9.98 10.54 -6.06
CA LEU A 269 9.71 10.60 -4.62
C LEU A 269 10.14 9.33 -3.91
N ASP A 270 9.78 8.16 -4.43
CA ASP A 270 10.18 6.87 -3.86
C ASP A 270 11.69 6.67 -3.80
N TYR A 271 12.42 7.15 -4.81
CA TYR A 271 13.88 7.12 -4.83
C TYR A 271 14.48 8.04 -3.75
N VAL A 272 13.98 9.27 -3.62
CA VAL A 272 14.45 10.21 -2.60
C VAL A 272 14.13 9.69 -1.20
N THR A 273 12.93 9.16 -0.99
CA THR A 273 12.54 8.50 0.27
C THR A 273 13.48 7.34 0.58
N ALA A 274 13.77 6.45 -0.37
CA ALA A 274 14.67 5.32 -0.15
C ALA A 274 16.07 5.78 0.26
N ARG A 275 16.63 6.80 -0.41
CA ARG A 275 17.95 7.36 -0.03
C ARG A 275 17.95 7.93 1.37
N MET A 276 16.93 8.73 1.70
CA MET A 276 16.83 9.35 3.03
C MET A 276 16.64 8.30 4.12
N ALA A 277 15.75 7.34 3.90
CA ALA A 277 15.48 6.27 4.85
C ALA A 277 16.73 5.43 5.11
N ASN A 278 17.41 4.96 4.05
CA ASN A 278 18.65 4.19 4.20
C ASN A 278 19.76 4.98 4.90
N LEU A 279 19.93 6.27 4.58
CA LEU A 279 20.91 7.11 5.26
C LEU A 279 20.60 7.25 6.76
N LEU A 280 19.33 7.49 7.11
CA LEU A 280 18.88 7.57 8.51
C LEU A 280 19.07 6.24 9.23
N VAL A 281 18.70 5.10 8.63
CA VAL A 281 18.94 3.75 9.19
C VAL A 281 20.42 3.57 9.49
N GLN A 282 21.32 3.93 8.57
CA GLN A 282 22.76 3.78 8.79
C GLN A 282 23.28 4.66 9.94
N LEU A 283 22.87 5.93 10.00
CA LEU A 283 23.32 6.86 11.04
C LEU A 283 22.75 6.51 12.42
N LEU A 284 21.47 6.16 12.49
CA LEU A 284 20.80 5.80 13.73
C LEU A 284 21.23 4.41 14.22
N GLY A 285 21.40 3.45 13.31
CA GLY A 285 21.90 2.12 13.63
C GLY A 285 23.31 2.17 14.22
N ALA A 286 24.22 2.90 13.57
CA ALA A 286 25.60 3.07 14.08
C ALA A 286 25.64 3.74 15.47
N SER A 287 24.74 4.69 15.73
CA SER A 287 24.66 5.40 17.01
C SER A 287 23.77 4.73 18.07
N GLY A 288 23.19 3.55 17.79
CA GLY A 288 22.34 2.83 18.74
C GLY A 288 20.99 3.49 19.02
N ARG A 289 20.43 4.18 18.02
CA ARG A 289 19.21 5.01 18.10
C ARG A 289 18.05 4.46 17.28
N LEU A 290 18.12 3.19 16.90
CA LEU A 290 16.99 2.43 16.33
C LEU A 290 16.41 1.51 17.41
N SER A 291 15.10 1.27 17.38
CA SER A 291 14.51 0.20 18.17
C SER A 291 14.96 -1.16 17.65
N GLN A 292 15.02 -2.15 18.54
CA GLN A 292 15.11 -3.56 18.13
C GLN A 292 13.80 -4.04 17.51
#